data_AF-A0ABD0P0Q7-F1
#
_entry.id   AF-A0ABD0P0Q7-F1
#
_cell.length_a   1.000
_cell.length_b   1.000
_cell.length_c   1.000
_cell.angle_alpha   90.00
_cell.angle_beta   90.00
_cell.angle_gamma   90.00
#
_symmetry.space_group_name_H-M   'P 1'
#
loop_
_entity.id
_entity.type
_entity.pdbx_description
1 polymer ?
#
loop_
_entity_poly.entity_id
_entity_poly.type
_entity_poly.pdbx_seq_one_letter_code
_entity_poly.pdbx_strand_id
1 'polypeptide(L)'
;GIVHEVRLSAQLMLNQLLQQLRSNTQLPVCLRVIGYLRRMDVFTEAELRVNWLRSILAAIPDEDPYFHITKTIETCRVHLFDIITQYRAIFSDEDPLLPPGGQALNESAIFHGWVVQQAAQFLETLDRDLQRGVGSRLDSLLGQCMYFGLSFSRVGADFRGQLAPIFQQVAMDTFRKAIQEAVDKFQEDMNLYTLISLPSILGSTIPPAVPSTQPGTLQPPMALLDFPPLACFLNNVLTAFNDLRLCCPIGLAQE
;
A
#
# COMPACT_ATOMS: atom_id res chain seq x y z
N GLY A 1 45.51 8.67 25.48
CA GLY A 1 45.64 10.15 25.53
C GLY A 1 44.25 10.75 25.51
N ILE A 2 43.99 11.76 26.34
CA ILE A 2 42.63 12.26 26.67
C ILE A 2 41.77 12.54 25.42
N VAL A 3 42.35 13.09 24.33
CA VAL A 3 41.64 13.35 23.06
C VAL A 3 41.09 12.07 22.40
N HIS A 4 41.82 10.96 22.49
CA HIS A 4 41.40 9.67 21.93
C HIS A 4 40.24 9.06 22.75
N GLU A 5 40.30 9.18 24.08
CA GLU A 5 39.22 8.73 24.97
C GLU A 5 37.94 9.55 24.79
N VAL A 6 38.06 10.87 24.60
CA VAL A 6 36.91 11.74 24.31
C VAL A 6 36.26 11.36 22.99
N ARG A 7 37.04 11.08 21.93
CA ARG A 7 36.50 10.59 20.64
C ARG A 7 35.80 9.24 20.78
N LEU A 8 36.40 8.29 21.48
CA LEU A 8 35.78 6.98 21.72
C LEU A 8 34.46 7.11 22.49
N SER A 9 34.44 7.92 23.55
CA SER A 9 33.23 8.18 24.33
C SER A 9 32.12 8.86 23.50
N ALA A 10 32.48 9.85 22.68
CA ALA A 10 31.54 10.50 21.75
C ALA A 10 30.97 9.51 20.72
N GLN A 11 31.80 8.61 20.19
CA GLN A 11 31.38 7.59 19.23
C GLN A 11 30.49 6.51 19.87
N LEU A 12 30.73 6.16 21.14
CA LEU A 12 29.84 5.30 21.92
C LEU A 12 28.49 5.97 22.16
N MET A 13 28.48 7.26 22.56
CA MET A 13 27.25 8.03 22.75
C MET A 13 26.44 8.12 21.45
N LEU A 14 27.11 8.39 20.32
CA LEU A 14 26.50 8.41 18.99
C LEU A 14 25.80 7.09 18.66
N ASN A 15 26.50 5.97 18.83
CA ASN A 15 25.94 4.64 18.56
C ASN A 15 24.73 4.36 19.46
N GLN A 16 24.79 4.74 20.73
CA GLN A 16 23.71 4.53 21.68
C GLN A 16 22.48 5.39 21.35
N LEU A 17 22.68 6.64 20.94
CA LEU A 17 21.60 7.52 20.47
C LEU A 17 20.95 6.99 19.17
N LEU A 18 21.76 6.54 18.21
CA LEU A 18 21.24 5.91 16.99
C LEU A 18 20.47 4.61 17.29
N GLN A 19 20.93 3.82 18.25
CA GLN A 19 20.24 2.61 18.68
C GLN A 19 18.90 2.93 19.37
N GLN A 20 18.83 4.02 20.15
CA GLN A 20 17.56 4.49 20.74
C GLN A 20 16.57 4.99 19.69
N LEU A 21 17.04 5.61 18.61
CA LEU A 21 16.19 5.95 17.46
C LEU A 21 15.67 4.69 16.76
N ARG A 22 16.44 3.61 16.70
CA ARG A 22 16.03 2.36 16.03
C ARG A 22 15.09 1.48 16.86
N SER A 23 15.04 1.67 18.19
CA SER A 23 14.12 0.95 19.04
C SER A 23 12.75 1.64 19.07
N ASN A 24 11.69 0.86 19.31
CA ASN A 24 10.32 1.35 19.43
C ASN A 24 10.19 2.26 20.67
N THR A 25 10.54 3.53 20.50
CA THR A 25 10.58 4.55 21.56
C THR A 25 9.52 5.61 21.32
N GLN A 26 9.00 6.18 22.40
CA GLN A 26 7.96 7.19 22.31
C GLN A 26 8.49 8.44 21.61
N LEU A 27 7.65 9.08 20.78
CA LEU A 27 7.98 10.29 20.01
C LEU A 27 8.74 11.39 20.80
N PRO A 28 8.43 11.70 22.08
CA PRO A 28 9.20 12.68 22.86
C PRO A 28 10.66 12.28 23.08
N VAL A 29 10.95 10.99 23.18
CA VAL A 29 12.31 10.45 23.29
C VAL A 29 13.04 10.62 21.96
N CYS A 30 12.39 10.30 20.83
CA CYS A 30 12.96 10.52 19.50
C CYS A 30 13.36 11.99 19.27
N LEU A 31 12.48 12.94 19.64
CA LEU A 31 12.77 14.37 19.53
C LEU A 31 13.97 14.80 20.39
N ARG A 32 14.08 14.26 21.60
CA ARG A 32 15.21 14.54 22.50
C ARG A 32 16.52 13.97 21.95
N VAL A 33 16.50 12.74 21.42
CA VAL A 33 17.66 12.08 20.80
C VAL A 33 18.13 12.86 19.57
N ILE A 34 17.21 13.28 18.69
CA ILE A 34 17.52 14.14 17.53
C ILE A 34 18.13 15.46 17.99
N GLY A 35 17.61 16.06 19.07
CA GLY A 35 18.18 17.27 19.66
C GLY A 35 19.62 17.09 20.14
N TYR A 36 19.98 15.93 20.71
CA TYR A 36 21.36 15.62 21.07
C TYR A 36 22.24 15.42 19.84
N LEU A 37 21.77 14.66 18.84
CA LEU A 37 22.53 14.42 17.61
C LEU A 37 22.80 15.73 16.84
N ARG A 38 21.83 16.66 16.82
CA ARG A 38 22.01 18.00 16.24
C ARG A 38 23.11 18.80 16.94
N ARG A 39 23.26 18.68 18.26
CA ARG A 39 24.32 19.36 19.03
C ARG A 39 25.70 18.74 18.87
N MET A 40 25.76 17.48 18.45
CA MET A 40 27.02 16.80 18.18
C MET A 40 27.61 17.14 16.80
N ASP A 41 26.82 17.75 15.91
CA ASP A 41 27.22 18.17 14.55
C ASP A 41 27.83 17.03 13.70
N VAL A 42 27.40 15.78 13.99
CA VAL A 42 27.87 14.58 13.28
C VAL A 42 27.03 14.29 12.04
N PHE A 43 25.78 14.75 12.03
CA PHE A 43 24.83 14.56 10.95
C PHE A 43 24.25 15.91 10.53
N THR A 44 24.02 16.07 9.24
CA THR A 44 23.19 17.14 8.71
C THR A 44 21.74 17.02 9.20
N GLU A 45 21.01 18.12 9.20
CA GLU A 45 19.60 18.13 9.59
C GLU A 45 18.75 17.20 8.70
N ALA A 46 19.09 17.10 7.42
CA ALA A 46 18.45 16.17 6.48
C ALA A 46 18.67 14.71 6.91
N GLU A 47 19.90 14.31 7.21
CA GLU A 47 20.22 12.94 7.65
C GLU A 47 19.50 12.56 8.94
N LEU A 48 19.37 13.49 9.90
CA LEU A 48 18.61 13.26 11.13
C LEU A 48 17.14 13.00 10.86
N ARG A 49 16.52 13.75 9.95
CA ARG A 49 15.12 13.54 9.55
C ARG A 49 14.91 12.23 8.81
N VAL A 50 15.85 11.83 7.95
CA VAL A 50 15.81 10.52 7.29
C VAL A 50 15.87 9.39 8.32
N ASN A 51 16.79 9.46 9.27
CA ASN A 51 16.91 8.46 10.33
C ASN A 51 15.65 8.42 11.23
N TRP A 52 15.08 9.58 11.53
CA TRP A 52 13.82 9.67 12.28
C TRP A 52 12.63 9.11 11.51
N LEU A 53 12.51 9.41 10.21
CA LEU A 53 11.46 8.84 9.36
C LEU A 53 11.55 7.31 9.36
N ARG A 54 12.75 6.76 9.18
CA ARG A 54 12.98 5.31 9.24
C ARG A 54 12.57 4.71 10.58
N SER A 55 12.86 5.41 11.68
CA SER A 55 12.43 5.03 13.04
C SER A 55 10.90 4.98 13.15
N ILE A 56 10.19 6.00 12.67
CA ILE A 56 8.73 6.03 12.71
C ILE A 56 8.13 4.93 11.84
N LEU A 57 8.63 4.74 10.62
CA LEU A 57 8.14 3.70 9.73
C LEU A 57 8.33 2.30 10.34
N ALA A 58 9.49 2.05 10.97
CA ALA A 58 9.74 0.79 11.67
C ALA A 58 8.87 0.57 12.93
N ALA A 59 8.27 1.64 13.47
CA ALA A 59 7.38 1.56 14.61
C ALA A 59 5.90 1.40 14.22
N ILE A 60 5.57 1.43 12.92
CA ILE A 60 4.20 1.20 12.46
C ILE A 60 3.84 -0.28 12.72
N PRO A 61 2.72 -0.57 13.39
CA PRO A 61 2.26 -1.95 13.59
C PRO A 61 2.06 -2.67 12.26
N ASP A 62 2.68 -3.84 12.13
CA ASP A 62 2.68 -4.66 10.90
C ASP A 62 1.70 -5.84 10.98
N GLU A 63 0.76 -5.84 11.94
CA GLU A 63 -0.19 -6.95 12.13
C GLU A 63 -1.31 -6.97 11.08
N ASP A 64 -1.88 -5.79 10.79
CA ASP A 64 -2.91 -5.60 9.76
C ASP A 64 -2.29 -4.93 8.51
N PRO A 65 -2.16 -5.66 7.38
CA PRO A 65 -1.55 -5.11 6.16
C PRO A 65 -2.27 -3.86 5.65
N TYR A 66 -3.60 -3.79 5.75
CA TYR A 66 -4.35 -2.63 5.28
C TYR A 66 -4.01 -1.38 6.10
N PHE A 67 -3.99 -1.52 7.43
CA PHE A 67 -3.59 -0.46 8.34
C PHE A 67 -2.13 -0.05 8.14
N HIS A 68 -1.22 -1.02 8.02
CA HIS A 68 0.20 -0.76 7.83
C HIS A 68 0.47 0.05 6.55
N ILE A 69 -0.16 -0.33 5.42
CA ILE A 69 -0.05 0.42 4.15
C ILE A 69 -0.60 1.84 4.33
N THR A 70 -1.83 1.98 4.85
CA THR A 70 -2.48 3.30 5.01
C THR A 70 -1.59 4.23 5.85
N LYS A 71 -1.05 3.71 6.96
CA LYS A 71 -0.18 4.49 7.85
C LYS A 71 1.16 4.82 7.20
N THR A 72 1.74 3.87 6.48
CA THR A 72 2.98 4.08 5.71
C THR A 72 2.79 5.17 4.66
N ILE A 73 1.68 5.18 3.91
CA ILE A 73 1.35 6.23 2.94
C ILE A 73 1.28 7.61 3.62
N GLU A 74 0.52 7.72 4.71
CA GLU A 74 0.37 8.98 5.45
C GLU A 74 1.72 9.52 5.94
N THR A 75 2.48 8.68 6.64
CA THR A 75 3.76 9.03 7.26
C THR A 75 4.81 9.39 6.20
N CYS A 76 4.96 8.56 5.16
CA CYS A 76 5.90 8.83 4.07
C CYS A 76 5.54 10.13 3.36
N ARG A 77 4.26 10.32 2.97
CA ARG A 77 3.84 11.49 2.20
C ARG A 77 4.13 12.80 2.92
N VAL A 78 3.82 12.88 4.21
CA VAL A 78 4.05 14.11 5.00
C VAL A 78 5.54 14.36 5.16
N HIS A 79 6.29 13.38 5.68
CA HIS A 79 7.66 13.64 6.11
C HIS A 79 8.67 13.65 4.96
N LEU A 80 8.50 12.80 3.94
CA LEU A 80 9.40 12.85 2.78
C LEU A 80 9.21 14.15 2.00
N PHE A 81 7.99 14.67 1.88
CA PHE A 81 7.75 15.94 1.23
C PHE A 81 8.45 17.09 1.97
N ASP A 82 8.36 17.12 3.31
CA ASP A 82 9.05 18.11 4.13
C ASP A 82 10.58 18.01 4.01
N ILE A 83 11.13 16.79 4.04
CA ILE A 83 12.57 16.58 3.86
C ILE A 83 13.02 17.09 2.49
N ILE A 84 12.27 16.75 1.43
CA ILE A 84 12.64 17.10 0.06
C ILE A 84 12.55 18.61 -0.18
N THR A 85 11.47 19.24 0.25
CA THR A 85 11.29 20.69 0.07
C THR A 85 12.30 21.49 0.87
N GLN A 86 12.65 21.06 2.09
CA GLN A 86 13.66 21.73 2.89
C GLN A 86 15.08 21.50 2.37
N TYR A 87 15.40 20.29 1.89
CA TYR A 87 16.68 20.05 1.22
C TYR A 87 16.85 21.01 0.04
N ARG A 88 15.82 21.16 -0.81
CA ARG A 88 15.85 22.12 -1.92
C ARG A 88 15.99 23.56 -1.45
N ALA A 89 15.30 23.96 -0.40
CA ALA A 89 15.41 25.34 0.12
C ALA A 89 16.81 25.66 0.69
N ILE A 90 17.56 24.65 1.16
CA ILE A 90 18.88 24.83 1.77
C ILE A 90 20.02 24.66 0.75
N PHE A 91 19.88 23.69 -0.16
CA PHE A 91 20.95 23.25 -1.06
C PHE A 91 20.66 23.55 -2.54
N SER A 92 19.44 23.95 -2.91
CA SER A 92 19.10 24.38 -4.27
C SER A 92 19.04 25.90 -4.36
N ASP A 93 20.20 26.53 -4.21
CA ASP A 93 20.48 27.80 -4.88
C ASP A 93 21.21 27.46 -6.19
N GLU A 94 20.44 27.16 -7.24
CA GLU A 94 20.94 27.36 -8.61
C GLU A 94 21.06 28.88 -8.79
N ASP A 95 22.12 29.49 -8.24
CA ASP A 95 22.46 30.87 -8.51
C ASP A 95 22.86 30.93 -9.99
N PRO A 96 22.06 31.56 -10.89
CA PRO A 96 22.30 31.55 -12.33
C PRO A 96 23.63 32.20 -12.74
N LEU A 97 24.33 32.80 -11.77
CA LEU A 97 25.58 33.54 -11.91
C LEU A 97 26.83 32.73 -11.54
N LEU A 98 26.70 31.55 -10.94
CA LEU A 98 27.85 30.68 -10.60
C LEU A 98 28.15 29.72 -11.76
N PRO A 99 29.42 29.62 -12.22
CA PRO A 99 29.79 28.63 -13.22
C PRO A 99 29.52 27.22 -12.66
N PRO A 100 29.06 26.25 -13.48
CA PRO A 100 28.74 24.91 -13.00
C PRO A 100 29.99 24.22 -12.47
N GLY A 101 30.21 24.32 -11.16
CA GLY A 101 31.18 23.54 -10.43
C GLY A 101 30.67 22.10 -10.35
N GLY A 102 31.43 21.13 -10.85
CA GLY A 102 31.01 19.72 -10.92
C GLY A 102 30.62 19.06 -9.57
N GLN A 103 30.90 19.70 -8.44
CA GLN A 103 30.47 19.24 -7.10
C GLN A 103 28.96 19.41 -6.85
N ALA A 104 28.35 20.54 -7.25
CA ALA A 104 26.92 20.80 -7.03
C ALA A 104 26.02 19.83 -7.83
N LEU A 105 26.45 19.48 -9.05
CA LEU A 105 25.78 18.49 -9.90
C LEU A 105 25.81 17.08 -9.28
N ASN A 106 26.91 16.71 -8.61
CA ASN A 106 27.03 15.42 -7.94
C ASN A 106 26.12 15.34 -6.70
N GLU A 107 26.04 16.40 -5.89
CA GLU A 107 25.18 16.43 -4.70
C GLU A 107 23.69 16.37 -5.07
N SER A 108 23.27 17.11 -6.10
CA SER A 108 21.91 17.03 -6.65
C SER A 108 21.58 15.64 -7.16
N ALA A 109 22.50 14.99 -7.89
CA ALA A 109 22.32 13.63 -8.37
C ALA A 109 22.21 12.60 -7.23
N ILE A 110 23.02 12.74 -6.16
CA ILE A 110 22.93 11.91 -4.96
C ILE A 110 21.56 12.06 -4.30
N PHE A 111 21.08 13.29 -4.16
CA PHE A 111 19.76 13.55 -3.57
C PHE A 111 18.62 12.97 -4.42
N HIS A 112 18.65 13.16 -5.73
CA HIS A 112 17.67 12.53 -6.62
C HIS A 112 17.69 11.00 -6.54
N GLY A 113 18.88 10.40 -6.51
CA GLY A 113 19.04 8.96 -6.30
C GLY A 113 18.44 8.51 -4.97
N TRP A 114 18.61 9.29 -3.91
CA TRP A 114 17.99 9.02 -2.61
C TRP A 114 16.45 9.09 -2.68
N VAL A 115 15.86 10.10 -3.33
CA VAL A 115 14.41 10.20 -3.49
C VAL A 115 13.85 8.99 -4.25
N VAL A 116 14.52 8.57 -5.32
CA VAL A 116 14.15 7.35 -6.08
C VAL A 116 14.23 6.12 -5.19
N GLN A 117 15.28 5.99 -4.37
CA GLN A 117 15.42 4.90 -3.41
C GLN A 117 14.27 4.87 -2.39
N GLN A 118 13.83 6.03 -1.89
CA GLN A 118 12.70 6.10 -0.97
C GLN A 118 11.38 5.67 -1.64
N ALA A 119 11.16 6.05 -2.91
CA ALA A 119 10.00 5.57 -3.67
C ALA A 119 10.05 4.04 -3.88
N ALA A 120 11.22 3.49 -4.20
CA ALA A 120 11.42 2.04 -4.35
C ALA A 120 11.13 1.28 -3.05
N GLN A 121 11.65 1.75 -1.91
CA GLN A 121 11.37 1.15 -0.59
C GLN A 121 9.88 1.15 -0.25
N PHE A 122 9.17 2.22 -0.60
CA PHE A 122 7.72 2.29 -0.44
C PHE A 122 7.01 1.25 -1.31
N LEU A 123 7.39 1.12 -2.58
CA LEU A 123 6.80 0.14 -3.50
C LEU A 123 7.04 -1.31 -3.05
N GLU A 124 8.26 -1.63 -2.57
CA GLU A 124 8.58 -2.95 -2.00
C GLU A 124 7.71 -3.26 -0.76
N THR A 125 7.55 -2.28 0.12
CA THR A 125 6.69 -2.40 1.32
C THR A 125 5.23 -2.62 0.91
N LEU A 126 4.75 -1.83 -0.06
CA LEU A 126 3.40 -1.92 -0.59
C LEU A 126 3.11 -3.29 -1.20
N ASP A 127 3.99 -3.79 -2.08
CA ASP A 127 3.81 -5.09 -2.73
C ASP A 127 3.77 -6.23 -1.70
N ARG A 128 4.72 -6.25 -0.77
CA ARG A 128 4.76 -7.22 0.33
C ARG A 128 3.45 -7.26 1.12
N ASP A 129 2.93 -6.10 1.50
CA ASP A 129 1.74 -6.02 2.35
C ASP A 129 0.46 -6.33 1.56
N LEU A 130 0.39 -5.94 0.29
CA LEU A 130 -0.71 -6.32 -0.58
C LEU A 130 -0.79 -7.84 -0.78
N GLN A 131 0.35 -8.52 -0.93
CA GLN A 131 0.43 -9.98 -1.07
C GLN A 131 -0.04 -10.73 0.18
N ARG A 132 0.03 -10.11 1.37
CA ARG A 132 -0.51 -10.67 2.63
C ARG A 132 -2.04 -10.64 2.69
N GLY A 133 -2.67 -9.84 1.84
CA GLY A 133 -4.12 -9.70 1.74
C GLY A 133 -4.65 -8.49 2.51
N VAL A 134 -5.36 -7.62 1.80
CA VAL A 134 -5.88 -6.32 2.31
C VAL A 134 -7.42 -6.25 2.31
N GLY A 135 -8.08 -7.39 2.14
CA GLY A 135 -9.54 -7.47 2.05
C GLY A 135 -10.10 -6.84 0.78
N SER A 136 -11.36 -6.38 0.84
CA SER A 136 -12.13 -5.90 -0.32
C SER A 136 -11.87 -4.44 -0.72
N ARG A 137 -11.05 -3.69 0.03
CA ARG A 137 -10.82 -2.24 -0.19
C ARG A 137 -9.52 -1.93 -0.94
N LEU A 138 -9.19 -2.76 -1.92
CA LEU A 138 -8.01 -2.58 -2.76
C LEU A 138 -8.05 -1.26 -3.54
N ASP A 139 -9.25 -0.85 -3.96
CA ASP A 139 -9.54 0.41 -4.67
C ASP A 139 -9.16 1.65 -3.84
N SER A 140 -9.44 1.62 -2.54
CA SER A 140 -9.11 2.71 -1.62
C SER A 140 -7.59 2.88 -1.51
N LEU A 141 -6.86 1.77 -1.36
CA LEU A 141 -5.39 1.77 -1.31
C LEU A 141 -4.78 2.24 -2.64
N LEU A 142 -5.34 1.81 -3.77
CA LEU A 142 -4.91 2.26 -5.09
C LEU A 142 -5.08 3.78 -5.23
N GLY A 143 -6.24 4.31 -4.86
CA GLY A 143 -6.52 5.75 -4.88
C GLY A 143 -5.55 6.55 -4.00
N GLN A 144 -5.26 6.05 -2.79
CA GLN A 144 -4.30 6.68 -1.89
C GLN A 144 -2.86 6.65 -2.44
N CYS A 145 -2.43 5.52 -3.01
CA CYS A 145 -1.11 5.39 -3.64
C CYS A 145 -0.98 6.31 -4.86
N MET A 146 -2.03 6.40 -5.69
CA MET A 146 -2.07 7.28 -6.85
C MET A 146 -1.98 8.75 -6.44
N TYR A 147 -2.70 9.16 -5.39
CA TYR A 147 -2.61 10.51 -4.85
C TYR A 147 -1.20 10.79 -4.27
N PHE A 148 -0.61 9.82 -3.57
CA PHE A 148 0.75 9.93 -3.04
C PHE A 148 1.77 10.11 -4.19
N GLY A 149 1.73 9.27 -5.23
CA GLY A 149 2.60 9.40 -6.39
C GLY A 149 2.41 10.73 -7.14
N LEU A 150 1.16 11.20 -7.28
CA LEU A 150 0.85 12.51 -7.84
C LEU A 150 1.45 13.65 -6.99
N SER A 151 1.38 13.56 -5.66
CA SER A 151 1.99 14.59 -4.80
C SER A 151 3.52 14.64 -4.98
N PHE A 152 4.15 13.51 -5.31
CA PHE A 152 5.59 13.38 -5.52
C PHE A 152 6.05 13.71 -6.94
N SER A 153 5.12 13.82 -7.91
CA SER A 153 5.46 14.29 -9.25
C SER A 153 5.99 15.72 -9.26
N ARG A 154 5.53 16.57 -8.32
CA ARG A 154 6.01 17.95 -8.12
C ARG A 154 7.48 18.03 -7.75
N VAL A 155 8.01 16.96 -7.15
CA VAL A 155 9.43 16.85 -6.79
C VAL A 155 10.20 15.94 -7.75
N GLY A 156 9.60 15.57 -8.89
CA GLY A 156 10.25 14.77 -9.93
C GLY A 156 10.34 13.28 -9.60
N ALA A 157 9.51 12.78 -8.67
CA ALA A 157 9.52 11.39 -8.21
C ALA A 157 8.16 10.71 -8.41
N ASP A 158 7.60 10.81 -9.61
CA ASP A 158 6.33 10.15 -9.94
C ASP A 158 6.54 8.64 -10.13
N PHE A 159 6.00 7.84 -9.19
CA PHE A 159 6.07 6.39 -9.22
C PHE A 159 4.77 5.72 -9.67
N ARG A 160 3.75 6.48 -10.11
CA ARG A 160 2.43 5.91 -10.45
C ARG A 160 2.49 4.86 -11.55
N GLY A 161 3.44 5.00 -12.48
CA GLY A 161 3.68 3.99 -13.53
C GLY A 161 4.03 2.60 -12.99
N GLN A 162 4.57 2.51 -11.77
CA GLN A 162 4.92 1.25 -11.12
C GLN A 162 3.78 0.66 -10.28
N LEU A 163 2.75 1.44 -9.95
CA LEU A 163 1.61 0.97 -9.14
C LEU A 163 0.72 0.01 -9.92
N ALA A 164 0.45 0.30 -11.20
CA ALA A 164 -0.45 -0.47 -12.04
C ALA A 164 -0.15 -1.99 -12.04
N PRO A 165 1.08 -2.46 -12.33
CA PRO A 165 1.37 -3.89 -12.33
C PRO A 165 1.21 -4.56 -10.95
N ILE A 166 1.57 -3.86 -9.87
CA ILE A 166 1.44 -4.37 -8.48
C ILE A 166 -0.04 -4.63 -8.15
N PHE A 167 -0.89 -3.62 -8.33
CA PHE A 167 -2.32 -3.74 -8.02
C PHE A 167 -3.05 -4.72 -8.94
N GLN A 168 -2.66 -4.77 -10.22
CA GLN A 168 -3.20 -5.72 -11.19
C GLN A 168 -2.92 -7.17 -10.79
N GLN A 169 -1.70 -7.49 -10.36
CA GLN A 169 -1.35 -8.83 -9.91
C GLN A 169 -2.19 -9.23 -8.68
N VAL A 170 -2.28 -8.35 -7.69
CA VAL A 170 -3.03 -8.59 -6.44
C VAL A 170 -4.53 -8.76 -6.72
N ALA A 171 -5.11 -7.94 -7.60
CA ALA A 171 -6.51 -8.05 -7.99
C ALA A 171 -6.80 -9.40 -8.66
N MET A 172 -5.92 -9.86 -9.55
CA MET A 172 -6.07 -11.16 -10.21
C MET A 172 -5.93 -12.33 -9.27
N ASP A 173 -4.94 -12.31 -8.37
CA ASP A 173 -4.72 -13.39 -7.43
C ASP A 173 -5.87 -13.48 -6.42
N THR A 174 -6.39 -12.33 -5.98
CA THR A 174 -7.58 -12.26 -5.12
C THR A 174 -8.81 -12.83 -5.83
N PHE A 175 -9.05 -12.44 -7.09
CA PHE A 175 -10.16 -12.96 -7.88
C PHE A 175 -10.05 -14.46 -8.12
N ARG A 176 -8.87 -14.96 -8.53
CA ARG A 176 -8.63 -16.39 -8.75
C ARG A 176 -8.89 -17.19 -7.47
N LYS A 177 -8.42 -16.69 -6.33
CA LYS A 177 -8.65 -17.31 -5.02
C LYS A 177 -10.14 -17.37 -4.67
N ALA A 178 -10.86 -16.25 -4.85
CA ALA A 178 -12.31 -16.19 -4.59
C ALA A 178 -13.11 -17.16 -5.48
N ILE A 179 -12.74 -17.30 -6.76
CA ILE A 179 -13.36 -18.28 -7.66
C ILE A 179 -13.06 -19.72 -7.22
N GLN A 180 -11.81 -20.01 -6.84
CA GLN A 180 -11.44 -21.34 -6.35
C GLN A 180 -12.21 -21.71 -5.07
N GLU A 181 -12.27 -20.79 -4.10
CA GLU A 181 -13.06 -20.97 -2.87
C GLU A 181 -14.55 -21.18 -3.16
N ALA A 182 -15.11 -20.48 -4.15
CA ALA A 182 -16.48 -20.68 -4.58
C ALA A 182 -16.71 -22.09 -5.15
N VAL A 183 -15.77 -22.60 -5.96
CA VAL A 183 -15.82 -23.95 -6.54
C VAL A 183 -15.69 -25.02 -5.47
N ASP A 184 -14.73 -24.88 -4.56
CA ASP A 184 -14.50 -25.84 -3.47
C ASP A 184 -15.74 -25.93 -2.57
N LYS A 185 -16.29 -24.78 -2.17
CA LYS A 185 -17.53 -24.71 -1.39
C LYS A 185 -18.71 -25.34 -2.12
N PHE A 186 -18.83 -25.12 -3.43
CA PHE A 186 -19.88 -25.74 -4.22
C PHE A 186 -19.77 -27.27 -4.25
N GLN A 187 -18.55 -27.80 -4.36
CA GLN A 187 -18.32 -29.25 -4.30
C GLN A 187 -18.71 -29.83 -2.94
N GLU A 188 -18.34 -29.15 -1.85
CA GLU A 188 -18.76 -29.53 -0.49
C GLU A 188 -20.28 -29.52 -0.33
N ASP A 189 -20.94 -28.43 -0.75
CA ASP A 189 -22.39 -28.29 -0.68
C ASP A 189 -23.10 -29.36 -1.53
N MET A 190 -22.56 -29.69 -2.71
CA MET A 190 -23.09 -30.74 -3.59
C MET A 190 -22.95 -32.15 -2.98
N ASN A 191 -21.87 -32.43 -2.24
CA ASN A 191 -21.69 -33.72 -1.57
C ASN A 191 -22.72 -33.93 -0.44
N LEU A 192 -23.19 -32.85 0.17
CA LEU A 192 -24.22 -32.86 1.22
C LEU A 192 -25.64 -32.74 0.66
N TYR A 193 -25.77 -32.30 -0.59
CA TYR A 193 -27.05 -32.04 -1.22
C TYR A 193 -27.76 -33.34 -1.59
N THR A 194 -28.91 -33.56 -0.96
CA THR A 194 -29.84 -34.62 -1.37
C THR A 194 -30.93 -33.97 -2.21
N LEU A 195 -31.18 -34.51 -3.40
CA LEU A 195 -32.34 -34.18 -4.24
C LEU A 195 -33.63 -34.68 -3.57
N ILE A 196 -33.96 -34.15 -2.40
CA ILE A 196 -35.30 -34.29 -1.87
C ILE A 196 -36.13 -33.32 -2.69
N SER A 197 -37.06 -33.86 -3.49
CA SER A 197 -38.13 -33.08 -4.08
C SER A 197 -38.80 -32.31 -2.95
N LEU A 198 -38.42 -31.05 -2.74
CA LEU A 198 -39.17 -30.18 -1.85
C LEU A 198 -40.60 -30.19 -2.41
N PRO A 199 -41.63 -30.44 -1.58
CA PRO A 199 -42.99 -30.17 -2.02
C PRO A 199 -42.97 -28.73 -2.54
N SER A 200 -43.65 -28.43 -3.64
CA SER A 200 -43.79 -27.07 -4.14
C SER A 200 -44.40 -26.18 -3.05
N ILE A 201 -43.58 -25.64 -2.14
CA ILE A 201 -44.03 -24.78 -1.04
C ILE A 201 -44.45 -23.40 -1.59
N LEU A 202 -44.19 -23.17 -2.87
CA LEU A 202 -44.65 -22.04 -3.66
C LEU A 202 -45.55 -22.49 -4.82
N GLY A 203 -46.42 -23.49 -4.58
CA GLY A 203 -47.62 -23.74 -5.39
C GLY A 203 -48.63 -22.60 -5.28
N SER A 204 -48.20 -21.36 -5.58
CA SER A 204 -49.11 -20.29 -5.93
C SER A 204 -49.72 -20.65 -7.27
N THR A 205 -51.04 -20.78 -7.32
CA THR A 205 -51.83 -20.96 -8.55
C THR A 205 -51.84 -19.71 -9.44
N ILE A 206 -51.02 -18.71 -9.11
CA ILE A 206 -50.83 -17.50 -9.89
C ILE A 206 -49.63 -17.76 -10.80
N PRO A 207 -49.79 -17.78 -12.15
CA PRO A 207 -48.65 -17.86 -13.04
C PRO A 207 -47.68 -16.71 -12.67
N PRO A 208 -46.38 -16.99 -12.49
CA PRO A 208 -45.43 -15.91 -12.24
C PRO A 208 -45.56 -14.95 -13.41
N ALA A 209 -45.96 -13.71 -13.13
CA ALA A 209 -45.86 -12.65 -14.10
C ALA A 209 -44.40 -12.64 -14.53
N VAL A 210 -44.13 -12.98 -15.79
CA VAL A 210 -42.80 -12.91 -16.37
C VAL A 210 -42.32 -11.50 -16.08
N PRO A 211 -41.31 -11.29 -15.22
CA PRO A 211 -40.79 -9.95 -15.03
C PRO A 211 -40.30 -9.55 -16.42
N SER A 212 -40.89 -8.50 -16.99
CA SER A 212 -40.40 -7.93 -18.22
C SER A 212 -38.92 -7.65 -18.00
N THR A 213 -38.05 -8.41 -18.65
CA THR A 213 -36.61 -8.19 -18.65
C THR A 213 -36.41 -6.78 -19.15
N GLN A 214 -36.20 -5.83 -18.23
CA GLN A 214 -35.80 -4.49 -18.64
C GLN A 214 -34.44 -4.65 -19.32
N PRO A 215 -34.24 -4.07 -20.51
CA PRO A 215 -32.95 -4.12 -21.18
C PRO A 215 -31.89 -3.58 -20.22
N GLY A 216 -30.94 -4.43 -19.81
CA GLY A 216 -29.86 -4.07 -18.88
C GLY A 216 -29.99 -4.60 -17.44
N THR A 217 -31.09 -5.25 -17.05
CA THR A 217 -31.19 -5.90 -15.72
C THR A 217 -30.89 -7.40 -15.84
N LEU A 218 -29.67 -7.80 -15.49
CA LEU A 218 -29.27 -9.20 -15.34
C LEU A 218 -29.86 -9.74 -14.02
N GLN A 219 -31.10 -10.22 -14.04
CA GLN A 219 -31.68 -10.93 -12.90
C GLN A 219 -31.38 -12.44 -13.01
N PRO A 220 -30.94 -13.10 -11.92
CA PRO A 220 -30.73 -14.54 -11.94
C PRO A 220 -32.06 -15.29 -12.17
N PRO A 221 -32.07 -16.38 -12.95
CA PRO A 221 -33.29 -17.17 -13.19
C PRO A 221 -33.89 -17.72 -11.89
N MET A 222 -35.20 -17.56 -11.69
CA MET A 222 -35.90 -18.05 -10.49
C MET A 222 -35.81 -19.57 -10.31
N ALA A 223 -35.60 -20.33 -11.39
CA ALA A 223 -35.38 -21.77 -11.36
C ALA A 223 -34.12 -22.18 -10.55
N LEU A 224 -33.17 -21.26 -10.32
CA LEU A 224 -32.00 -21.53 -9.48
C LEU A 224 -32.36 -21.74 -8.01
N LEU A 225 -33.52 -21.26 -7.55
CA LEU A 225 -33.98 -21.45 -6.16
C LEU A 225 -34.30 -22.91 -5.84
N ASP A 226 -34.59 -23.72 -6.87
CA ASP A 226 -34.79 -25.17 -6.71
C ASP A 226 -33.46 -25.91 -6.45
N PHE A 227 -32.33 -25.23 -6.69
CA PHE A 227 -30.96 -25.78 -6.55
C PHE A 227 -30.09 -24.91 -5.64
N PRO A 228 -30.29 -24.95 -4.30
CA PRO A 228 -29.59 -24.07 -3.37
C PRO A 228 -28.04 -24.05 -3.50
N PRO A 229 -27.33 -25.18 -3.68
CA PRO A 229 -25.88 -25.16 -3.90
C PRO A 229 -25.47 -24.32 -5.12
N LEU A 230 -26.23 -24.43 -6.22
CA LEU A 230 -25.96 -23.70 -7.46
C LEU A 230 -26.26 -22.20 -7.30
N ALA A 231 -27.33 -21.84 -6.58
CA ALA A 231 -27.63 -20.46 -6.25
C ALA A 231 -26.53 -19.82 -5.39
N CYS A 232 -26.03 -20.53 -4.37
CA CYS A 232 -24.91 -20.09 -3.54
C CYS A 232 -23.63 -19.92 -4.37
N PHE A 233 -23.31 -20.88 -5.24
CA PHE A 233 -22.15 -20.80 -6.13
C PHE A 233 -22.22 -19.56 -7.03
N LEU A 234 -23.36 -19.30 -7.68
CA LEU A 234 -23.56 -18.11 -8.51
C LEU A 234 -23.35 -16.82 -7.72
N ASN A 235 -23.88 -16.73 -6.49
CA ASN A 235 -23.71 -15.55 -5.64
C ASN A 235 -22.24 -15.31 -5.29
N ASN A 236 -21.47 -16.36 -5.02
CA ASN A 236 -20.03 -16.23 -4.75
C ASN A 236 -19.26 -15.75 -5.99
N VAL A 237 -19.58 -16.28 -7.17
CA VAL A 237 -18.98 -15.83 -8.44
C VAL A 237 -19.31 -14.36 -8.70
N LEU A 238 -20.56 -13.95 -8.53
CA LEU A 238 -20.97 -12.55 -8.67
C LEU A 238 -20.27 -11.63 -7.66
N THR A 239 -20.05 -12.11 -6.43
CA THR A 239 -19.32 -11.38 -5.40
C THR A 239 -17.86 -11.16 -5.82
N ALA A 240 -17.18 -12.20 -6.31
CA ALA A 240 -15.82 -12.09 -6.84
C ALA A 240 -15.72 -11.07 -7.98
N PHE A 241 -16.68 -11.05 -8.91
CA PHE A 241 -16.72 -10.05 -9.98
C PHE A 241 -17.02 -8.62 -9.47
N ASN A 242 -17.88 -8.48 -8.47
CA ASN A 242 -18.19 -7.19 -7.86
C ASN A 242 -16.95 -6.58 -7.19
N ASP A 243 -16.18 -7.40 -6.47
CA ASP A 243 -14.93 -6.98 -5.83
C ASP A 243 -13.86 -6.62 -6.88
N LEU A 244 -13.74 -7.41 -7.95
CA LEU A 244 -12.80 -7.14 -9.05
C LEU A 244 -13.12 -5.83 -9.79
N ARG A 245 -14.39 -5.44 -9.88
CA ARG A 245 -14.87 -4.30 -10.71
C ARG A 245 -14.10 -3.00 -10.46
N LEU A 246 -13.76 -2.72 -9.20
CA LEU A 246 -13.14 -1.45 -8.81
C LEU A 246 -11.64 -1.38 -9.16
N CYS A 247 -11.00 -2.53 -9.40
CA CYS A 247 -9.58 -2.66 -9.74
C CYS A 247 -9.37 -3.62 -10.94
N CYS A 248 -10.30 -3.60 -11.89
CA CYS A 248 -10.31 -4.57 -12.98
C CYS A 248 -9.09 -4.36 -13.90
N PRO A 249 -8.21 -5.37 -14.06
CA PRO A 249 -7.01 -5.24 -14.89
C PRO A 249 -7.36 -5.48 -16.36
N ILE A 250 -7.92 -4.47 -17.02
CA ILE A 250 -8.36 -4.54 -18.43
C ILE A 250 -7.22 -4.99 -19.35
N GLY A 251 -5.97 -4.63 -19.04
CA GLY A 251 -4.79 -5.07 -19.81
C GLY A 251 -4.50 -6.58 -19.78
N LEU A 252 -5.22 -7.37 -18.97
CA LEU A 252 -5.12 -8.83 -18.96
C LEU A 252 -6.26 -9.54 -19.71
N ALA A 253 -7.31 -8.80 -20.09
CA ALA A 253 -8.32 -9.36 -20.97
C ALA A 253 -7.68 -9.60 -22.34
N GLN A 254 -7.52 -10.87 -22.72
CA GLN A 254 -7.19 -11.21 -24.11
C GLN A 254 -8.36 -10.75 -25.00
N GLU A 255 -8.03 -10.11 -26.13
CA GLU A 255 -9.01 -9.81 -27.19
C GLU A 255 -9.70 -11.08 -27.71
#